data_AF-A0A950MT09-F1
#
_entry.id   AF-A0A950MT09-F1
#
_cell.length_a   1.000
_cell.length_b   1.000
_cell.length_c   1.000
_cell.angle_alpha   90.00
_cell.angle_beta   90.00
_cell.angle_gamma   90.00
#
_symmetry.space_group_name_H-M   'P 1'
#
loop_
_entity.id
_entity.type
_entity.pdbx_description
1 polymer ?
#
loop_
_entity_poly.entity_id
_entity_poly.type
_entity_poly.pdbx_seq_one_letter_code
_entity_poly.pdbx_strand_id
1 'polypeptide(L)'
;MFANLRTGTKFFLLSGAFILSIAVAIYGLIAGANIIGTLALSGVLAGLGIVLLMITHGAIVRPLERLEHLAGRVKETKDYGLRFEHADQDEIGRVGGAFNGMLAELAAAHERDVAHRVRAAEDALSLLVGVTEAASSAPTAAALAQACLEQICRSCEWHFGQVWYPDEQDAALHCSVESFFGEPKHAQLRALSLRTMLMRGQGLPGLAWVNKRAVWISQKVEDEAVLPRLQAARSLGIKAAFAFPVMLDDEVLAVFEFLSDHTRAPERAFLDTVEKLGRILGDSLVHKRSEAALRASEERWRSVFENST
;
A
#
# COMPACT_ATOMS: atom_id res chain seq x y z
N MET A 1 -20.48 8.95 -47.27
CA MET A 1 -20.62 10.40 -46.99
C MET A 1 -21.11 10.71 -45.57
N PHE A 2 -21.90 9.83 -44.91
CA PHE A 2 -22.47 10.12 -43.58
C PHE A 2 -21.68 9.63 -42.36
N ALA A 3 -20.64 8.80 -42.52
CA ALA A 3 -19.94 8.16 -41.39
C ALA A 3 -19.38 9.19 -40.39
N ASN A 4 -18.70 10.24 -40.88
CA ASN A 4 -18.03 11.24 -40.04
C ASN A 4 -18.90 12.43 -39.63
N LEU A 5 -20.21 12.41 -39.92
CA LEU A 5 -21.10 13.48 -39.48
C LEU A 5 -21.38 13.35 -37.99
N ARG A 6 -21.48 14.50 -37.32
CA ARG A 6 -21.91 14.60 -35.93
C ARG A 6 -23.22 13.83 -35.71
N THR A 7 -23.29 13.04 -34.65
CA THR A 7 -24.50 12.30 -34.26
C THR A 7 -25.72 13.22 -34.18
N GLY A 8 -25.55 14.43 -33.65
CA GLY A 8 -26.61 15.46 -33.62
C GLY A 8 -27.06 15.93 -35.02
N THR A 9 -26.15 16.04 -35.99
CA THR A 9 -26.47 16.39 -37.37
C THR A 9 -27.22 15.26 -38.08
N LYS A 10 -26.85 14.00 -37.81
CA LYS A 10 -27.58 12.81 -38.29
C LYS A 10 -29.02 12.82 -37.75
N PHE A 11 -29.23 13.09 -36.46
CA PHE A 11 -30.56 13.22 -35.85
C PHE A 11 -31.36 14.42 -36.37
N PHE A 12 -30.72 15.57 -36.58
CA PHE A 12 -31.40 16.76 -37.10
C PHE A 12 -31.94 16.53 -38.52
N LEU A 13 -31.12 15.95 -39.41
CA LEU A 13 -31.56 15.53 -40.74
C LEU A 13 -32.72 14.52 -40.67
N LEU A 14 -32.71 13.63 -39.66
CA LEU A 14 -33.77 12.65 -39.38
C LEU A 14 -35.12 13.31 -39.09
N SER A 15 -35.13 14.20 -38.10
CA SER A 15 -36.33 14.88 -37.66
C SER A 15 -36.88 15.80 -38.75
N GLY A 16 -36.01 16.48 -39.50
CA GLY A 16 -36.41 17.34 -40.62
C GLY A 16 -37.11 16.58 -41.74
N ALA A 17 -36.57 15.43 -42.16
CA ALA A 17 -37.19 14.62 -43.22
C ALA A 17 -38.55 14.03 -42.80
N PHE A 18 -38.67 13.59 -41.54
CA PHE A 18 -39.92 13.04 -41.01
C PHE A 18 -41.02 14.09 -40.86
N ILE A 19 -40.69 15.27 -40.31
CA ILE A 19 -41.64 16.38 -40.18
C ILE A 19 -42.10 16.86 -41.57
N LEU A 20 -41.18 16.97 -42.53
CA LEU A 20 -41.51 17.34 -43.91
C LEU A 20 -42.45 16.32 -44.56
N SER A 21 -42.24 15.02 -44.31
CA SER A 21 -43.12 13.96 -44.79
C SER A 21 -44.56 14.12 -44.33
N ILE A 22 -44.75 14.36 -43.03
CA ILE A 22 -46.08 14.54 -42.42
C ILE A 22 -46.74 15.81 -42.99
N ALA A 23 -45.98 16.91 -43.07
CA ALA A 23 -46.49 18.17 -43.61
C ALA A 23 -46.98 18.04 -45.06
N VAL A 24 -46.22 17.34 -45.91
CA VAL A 24 -46.58 17.08 -47.31
C VAL A 24 -47.83 16.19 -47.42
N ALA A 25 -47.94 15.16 -46.59
CA ALA A 25 -49.12 14.28 -46.57
C ALA A 25 -50.39 15.03 -46.14
N ILE A 26 -50.30 15.84 -45.07
CA ILE A 26 -51.42 16.66 -44.57
C ILE A 26 -51.83 17.69 -45.63
N TYR A 27 -50.87 18.39 -46.23
CA TYR A 27 -51.15 19.39 -47.26
C TYR A 27 -51.82 18.77 -48.50
N GLY A 28 -51.35 17.61 -48.95
CA GLY A 28 -51.95 16.89 -50.08
C GLY A 28 -53.40 16.49 -49.84
N LEU A 29 -53.74 16.11 -48.60
CA LEU A 29 -55.10 15.75 -48.19
C LEU A 29 -56.04 16.97 -48.16
N ILE A 30 -55.54 18.11 -47.65
CA ILE A 30 -56.31 19.36 -47.53
C ILE A 30 -56.48 20.04 -48.90
N ALA A 31 -55.46 19.99 -49.76
CA ALA A 31 -55.45 20.68 -51.04
C ALA A 31 -56.23 19.96 -52.17
N GLY A 32 -56.83 18.79 -51.89
CA GLY A 32 -57.60 18.03 -52.89
C GLY A 32 -56.75 17.48 -54.05
N ALA A 33 -55.46 17.21 -53.79
CA ALA A 33 -54.53 16.71 -54.80
C ALA A 33 -54.87 15.25 -55.21
N ASN A 34 -54.35 14.80 -56.36
CA ASN A 34 -54.56 13.44 -56.85
C ASN A 34 -54.14 12.40 -55.79
N ILE A 35 -55.13 11.64 -55.29
CA ILE A 35 -55.00 10.69 -54.18
C ILE A 35 -53.85 9.70 -54.44
N ILE A 36 -53.73 9.19 -55.67
CA ILE A 36 -52.69 8.23 -56.06
C ILE A 36 -51.29 8.85 -55.92
N GLY A 37 -51.12 10.11 -56.32
CA GLY A 37 -49.85 10.83 -56.20
C GLY A 37 -49.46 11.09 -54.74
N THR A 38 -50.43 11.45 -53.90
CA THR A 38 -50.19 11.67 -52.47
C THR A 38 -49.83 10.37 -51.72
N LEU A 39 -50.50 9.25 -52.05
CA LEU A 39 -50.19 7.93 -51.51
C LEU A 39 -48.81 7.45 -51.92
N ALA A 40 -48.46 7.58 -53.21
CA ALA A 40 -47.13 7.22 -53.71
C ALA A 40 -46.03 8.02 -52.99
N LEU A 41 -46.21 9.33 -52.83
CA LEU A 41 -45.26 10.19 -52.13
C LEU A 41 -45.13 9.81 -50.65
N SER A 42 -46.24 9.53 -49.98
CA SER A 42 -46.23 9.08 -48.58
C SER A 42 -45.50 7.74 -48.39
N GLY A 43 -45.66 6.80 -49.34
CA GLY A 43 -44.96 5.51 -49.32
C GLY A 43 -43.44 5.67 -49.50
N VAL A 44 -43.01 6.55 -50.42
CA VAL A 44 -41.59 6.87 -50.60
C VAL A 44 -41.00 7.47 -49.32
N LEU A 45 -41.71 8.38 -48.67
CA LEU A 45 -41.27 9.01 -47.43
C LEU A 45 -41.24 8.04 -46.25
N ALA A 46 -42.22 7.13 -46.15
CA ALA A 46 -42.21 6.05 -45.15
C ALA A 46 -41.04 5.08 -45.35
N GLY A 47 -40.77 4.68 -46.60
CA GLY A 47 -39.60 3.86 -46.95
C GLY A 47 -38.28 4.56 -46.60
N LEU A 48 -38.17 5.86 -46.90
CA LEU A 48 -37.03 6.67 -46.51
C LEU A 48 -36.86 6.70 -44.98
N GLY A 49 -37.95 6.81 -44.23
CA GLY A 49 -37.95 6.75 -42.76
C GLY A 49 -37.41 5.43 -42.20
N ILE A 50 -37.80 4.29 -42.78
CA ILE A 50 -37.29 2.96 -42.35
C ILE A 50 -35.79 2.84 -42.61
N VAL A 51 -35.33 3.25 -43.80
CA VAL A 51 -33.90 3.25 -44.15
C VAL A 51 -33.11 4.13 -43.18
N LEU A 52 -33.67 5.29 -42.83
CA LEU A 52 -33.04 6.21 -41.89
C LEU A 52 -33.00 5.67 -40.46
N LEU A 53 -34.04 4.96 -40.01
CA LEU A 53 -34.08 4.26 -38.72
C LEU A 53 -33.02 3.16 -38.65
N MET A 54 -32.88 2.36 -39.72
CA MET A 54 -31.80 1.37 -39.83
C MET A 54 -30.41 2.02 -39.75
N ILE A 55 -30.22 3.17 -40.40
CA ILE A 55 -28.96 3.93 -40.31
C ILE A 55 -28.71 4.41 -38.88
N THR A 56 -29.70 4.98 -38.17
CA THR A 56 -29.51 5.41 -36.77
C THR A 56 -29.19 4.26 -35.83
N HIS A 57 -29.89 3.14 -35.97
CA HIS A 57 -29.66 1.98 -35.13
C HIS A 57 -28.25 1.41 -35.35
N GLY A 58 -27.79 1.35 -36.61
CA GLY A 58 -26.44 0.90 -36.95
C GLY A 58 -25.33 1.88 -36.53
N ALA A 59 -25.55 3.19 -36.71
CA ALA A 59 -24.53 4.22 -36.49
C ALA A 59 -24.45 4.74 -35.06
N ILE A 60 -25.49 4.53 -34.23
CA ILE A 60 -25.58 5.14 -32.89
C ILE A 60 -25.84 4.08 -31.82
N VAL A 61 -26.91 3.29 -31.98
CA VAL A 61 -27.35 2.35 -30.94
C VAL A 61 -26.36 1.20 -30.77
N ARG A 62 -25.95 0.54 -31.87
CA ARG A 62 -25.01 -0.59 -31.80
C ARG A 62 -23.64 -0.24 -31.21
N PRO A 63 -22.98 0.88 -31.56
CA PRO A 63 -21.75 1.31 -30.87
C PRO A 63 -21.95 1.54 -29.37
N LEU A 64 -23.09 2.12 -28.96
CA LEU A 64 -23.37 2.39 -27.55
C LEU A 64 -23.59 1.10 -26.75
N GLU A 65 -24.33 0.14 -27.29
CA GLU A 65 -24.49 -1.20 -26.68
C GLU A 65 -23.15 -1.92 -26.53
N ARG A 66 -22.25 -1.82 -27.53
CA ARG A 66 -20.91 -2.38 -27.43
C ARG A 66 -20.06 -1.72 -26.35
N LEU A 67 -20.18 -0.40 -26.20
CA LEU A 67 -19.45 0.34 -25.15
C LEU A 67 -19.97 -0.01 -23.76
N GLU A 68 -21.30 -0.11 -23.60
CA GLU A 68 -21.95 -0.53 -22.35
C GLU A 68 -21.52 -1.95 -21.95
N HIS A 69 -21.59 -2.89 -22.89
CA HIS A 69 -21.18 -4.27 -22.65
C HIS A 69 -19.68 -4.37 -22.33
N LEU A 70 -18.84 -3.56 -22.98
CA LEU A 70 -17.41 -3.48 -22.67
C LEU A 70 -17.18 -2.98 -21.23
N ALA A 71 -17.88 -1.92 -20.83
CA ALA A 71 -17.80 -1.39 -19.48
C ALA A 71 -18.28 -2.41 -18.42
N GLY A 72 -19.35 -3.15 -18.72
CA GLY A 72 -19.83 -4.27 -17.91
C GLY A 72 -18.74 -5.35 -17.73
N ARG A 73 -18.11 -5.78 -18.82
CA ARG A 73 -17.00 -6.74 -18.78
C ARG A 73 -15.82 -6.24 -17.95
N VAL A 74 -15.35 -5.00 -18.15
CA VAL A 74 -14.26 -4.44 -17.34
C VAL A 74 -14.61 -4.44 -15.85
N LYS A 75 -15.86 -4.11 -15.50
CA LYS A 75 -16.30 -4.08 -14.10
C LYS A 75 -16.25 -5.47 -13.45
N GLU A 76 -16.70 -6.50 -14.17
CA GLU A 76 -16.79 -7.89 -13.72
C GLU A 76 -15.42 -8.57 -13.69
N THR A 77 -14.66 -8.49 -14.78
CA THR A 77 -13.39 -9.22 -14.94
C THR A 77 -12.18 -8.46 -14.41
N LYS A 78 -12.29 -7.14 -14.20
CA LYS A 78 -11.17 -6.23 -13.93
C LYS A 78 -10.09 -6.23 -15.03
N ASP A 79 -10.45 -6.69 -16.23
CA ASP A 79 -9.55 -6.66 -17.38
C ASP A 79 -9.51 -5.25 -17.98
N TYR A 80 -8.55 -4.45 -17.51
CA TYR A 80 -8.30 -3.11 -18.03
C TYR A 80 -7.55 -3.09 -19.37
N GLY A 81 -7.22 -4.26 -19.95
CA GLY A 81 -6.60 -4.39 -21.27
C GLY A 81 -7.62 -4.27 -22.42
N LEU A 82 -8.91 -4.45 -22.12
CA LEU A 82 -9.99 -4.35 -23.11
C LEU A 82 -10.06 -2.97 -23.75
N ARG A 83 -10.36 -2.90 -25.04
CA ARG A 83 -10.48 -1.63 -25.78
C ARG A 83 -11.77 -1.57 -26.57
N PHE A 84 -12.34 -0.37 -26.63
CA PHE A 84 -13.45 -0.07 -27.52
C PHE A 84 -12.91 0.20 -28.92
N GLU A 85 -13.22 -0.70 -29.86
CA GLU A 85 -12.83 -0.60 -31.26
C GLU A 85 -13.93 0.11 -32.06
N HIS A 86 -13.77 1.41 -32.22
CA HIS A 86 -14.60 2.23 -33.10
C HIS A 86 -13.72 3.29 -33.78
N ALA A 87 -13.59 3.19 -35.10
CA ALA A 87 -12.63 3.97 -35.87
C ALA A 87 -13.12 5.37 -36.28
N ASP A 88 -14.44 5.61 -36.21
CA ASP A 88 -15.02 6.88 -36.64
C ASP A 88 -14.68 7.98 -35.63
N GLN A 89 -14.30 9.18 -36.09
CA GLN A 89 -13.96 10.31 -35.22
C GLN A 89 -15.18 11.13 -34.77
N ASP A 90 -16.36 10.52 -34.76
CA ASP A 90 -17.59 11.16 -34.31
C ASP A 90 -17.65 11.25 -32.77
N GLU A 91 -18.79 11.70 -32.23
CA GLU A 91 -19.01 11.78 -30.78
C GLU A 91 -18.75 10.44 -30.07
N ILE A 92 -19.17 9.33 -30.67
CA ILE A 92 -19.04 8.00 -30.08
C ILE A 92 -17.58 7.56 -30.09
N GLY A 93 -16.86 7.80 -31.18
CA GLY A 93 -15.42 7.56 -31.24
C GLY A 93 -14.63 8.35 -30.19
N ARG A 94 -14.98 9.62 -29.97
CA ARG A 94 -14.32 10.43 -28.92
C ARG A 94 -14.59 9.90 -27.52
N VAL A 95 -15.84 9.51 -27.22
CA VAL A 95 -16.19 8.90 -25.92
C VAL A 95 -15.47 7.56 -25.74
N GLY A 96 -15.45 6.73 -26.78
CA GLY A 96 -14.69 5.47 -26.79
C GLY A 96 -13.19 5.66 -26.58
N GLY A 97 -12.61 6.68 -27.20
CA GLY A 97 -11.21 7.08 -27.01
C GLY A 97 -10.92 7.54 -25.57
N ALA A 98 -11.78 8.36 -24.99
CA ALA A 98 -11.67 8.79 -23.59
C ALA A 98 -11.79 7.59 -22.62
N PHE A 99 -12.73 6.67 -22.89
CA PHE A 99 -12.88 5.44 -22.12
C PHE A 99 -11.62 4.56 -22.20
N ASN A 100 -11.06 4.36 -23.40
CA ASN A 100 -9.81 3.63 -23.59
C ASN A 100 -8.62 4.30 -22.85
N GLY A 101 -8.58 5.64 -22.85
CA GLY A 101 -7.58 6.41 -22.08
C GLY A 101 -7.68 6.15 -20.58
N MET A 102 -8.89 6.20 -20.02
CA MET A 102 -9.15 5.86 -18.63
C MET A 102 -8.74 4.41 -18.30
N LEU A 103 -9.04 3.44 -19.18
CA LEU A 103 -8.63 2.04 -18.98
C LEU A 103 -7.11 1.88 -19.00
N ALA A 104 -6.40 2.61 -19.87
CA ALA A 104 -4.94 2.60 -19.90
C ALA A 104 -4.33 3.17 -18.61
N GLU A 105 -4.89 4.26 -18.08
CA GLU A 105 -4.46 4.82 -16.80
C GLU A 105 -4.74 3.85 -15.64
N LEU A 106 -5.91 3.20 -15.62
CA LEU A 106 -6.25 2.19 -14.61
C LEU A 106 -5.35 0.97 -14.69
N ALA A 107 -5.06 0.47 -15.89
CA ALA A 107 -4.12 -0.63 -16.10
C ALA A 107 -2.73 -0.28 -15.55
N ALA A 108 -2.20 0.89 -15.92
CA ALA A 108 -0.89 1.35 -15.46
C ALA A 108 -0.86 1.58 -13.94
N ALA A 109 -1.94 2.11 -13.35
CA ALA A 109 -2.04 2.29 -11.90
C ALA A 109 -2.09 0.93 -11.17
N HIS A 110 -2.85 -0.03 -11.71
CA HIS A 110 -2.94 -1.38 -11.15
C HIS A 110 -1.61 -2.13 -11.23
N GLU A 111 -0.93 -2.07 -12.38
CA GLU A 111 0.40 -2.68 -12.55
C GLU A 111 1.42 -2.10 -11.57
N ARG A 112 1.42 -0.77 -11.36
CA ARG A 112 2.28 -0.13 -10.36
C ARG A 112 1.96 -0.58 -8.93
N ASP A 113 0.68 -0.66 -8.58
CA ASP A 113 0.25 -1.14 -7.25
C ASP A 113 0.68 -2.59 -7.01
N VAL A 114 0.45 -3.48 -7.99
CA VAL A 114 0.86 -4.89 -7.91
C VAL A 114 2.38 -4.98 -7.79
N ALA A 115 3.14 -4.28 -8.64
CA ALA A 115 4.60 -4.29 -8.59
C ALA A 115 5.13 -3.77 -7.25
N HIS A 116 4.53 -2.72 -6.69
CA HIS A 116 4.88 -2.19 -5.38
C HIS A 116 4.62 -3.23 -4.27
N ARG A 117 3.46 -3.90 -4.31
CA ARG A 117 3.10 -4.93 -3.33
C ARG A 117 3.99 -6.16 -3.41
N VAL A 118 4.36 -6.60 -4.62
CA VAL A 118 5.28 -7.73 -4.82
C VAL A 118 6.66 -7.38 -4.24
N ARG A 119 7.22 -6.22 -4.58
CA ARG A 119 8.51 -5.77 -4.04
C ARG A 119 8.51 -5.69 -2.51
N ALA A 120 7.48 -5.07 -1.94
CA ALA A 120 7.34 -4.98 -0.49
C ALA A 120 7.28 -6.37 0.18
N ALA A 121 6.66 -7.36 -0.47
CA ALA A 121 6.63 -8.73 0.05
C ALA A 121 7.99 -9.45 -0.08
N GLU A 122 8.72 -9.23 -1.18
CA GLU A 122 10.08 -9.74 -1.38
C GLU A 122 11.06 -9.17 -0.34
N ASP A 123 11.00 -7.85 -0.11
CA ASP A 123 11.81 -7.16 0.89
C ASP A 123 11.51 -7.68 2.31
N ALA A 124 10.22 -7.86 2.63
CA ALA A 124 9.79 -8.42 3.91
C ALA A 124 10.27 -9.86 4.11
N LEU A 125 10.20 -10.70 3.07
CA LEU A 125 10.70 -12.08 3.11
C LEU A 125 12.22 -12.10 3.28
N SER A 126 12.96 -11.28 2.54
CA SER A 126 14.41 -11.17 2.66
C SER A 126 14.83 -10.78 4.08
N LEU A 127 14.11 -9.84 4.70
CA LEU A 127 14.36 -9.45 6.09
C LEU A 127 14.09 -10.59 7.08
N LEU A 128 12.97 -11.30 6.92
CA LEU A 128 12.62 -12.47 7.75
C LEU A 128 13.67 -13.58 7.66
N VAL A 129 14.10 -13.91 6.45
CA VAL A 129 15.13 -14.93 6.20
C VAL A 129 16.46 -14.49 6.84
N GLY A 130 16.92 -13.28 6.57
CA GLY A 130 18.20 -12.78 7.10
C GLY A 130 18.23 -12.74 8.63
N VAL A 131 17.12 -12.37 9.27
CA VAL A 131 17.00 -12.41 10.74
C VAL A 131 17.01 -13.84 11.28
N THR A 132 16.34 -14.77 10.61
CA THR A 132 16.29 -16.18 11.04
C THR A 132 17.66 -16.86 10.90
N GLU A 133 18.41 -16.52 9.84
CA GLU A 133 19.79 -16.96 9.65
C GLU A 133 20.71 -16.40 10.75
N ALA A 134 20.62 -15.09 11.02
CA ALA A 134 21.33 -14.45 12.12
C ALA A 134 21.02 -15.11 13.46
N ALA A 135 19.76 -15.52 13.68
CA ALA A 135 19.36 -16.21 14.89
C ALA A 135 19.96 -17.60 15.05
N SER A 136 20.06 -18.34 13.95
CA SER A 136 20.64 -19.68 13.93
C SER A 136 22.14 -19.65 14.24
N SER A 137 22.86 -18.66 13.71
CA SER A 137 24.32 -18.54 13.88
C SER A 137 24.76 -17.84 15.17
N ALA A 138 23.88 -17.13 15.87
CA ALA A 138 24.25 -16.38 17.06
C ALA A 138 24.59 -17.28 18.27
N PRO A 139 25.74 -17.08 18.93
CA PRO A 139 26.13 -17.89 20.09
C PRO A 139 25.37 -17.52 21.38
N THR A 140 24.88 -16.28 21.48
CA THR A 140 24.23 -15.75 22.69
C THR A 140 23.00 -14.91 22.34
N ALA A 141 22.14 -14.68 23.33
CA ALA A 141 20.97 -13.81 23.21
C ALA A 141 21.34 -12.38 22.81
N ALA A 142 22.45 -11.85 23.35
CA ALA A 142 22.92 -10.51 23.00
C ALA A 142 23.51 -10.43 21.59
N ALA A 143 24.27 -11.45 21.17
CA ALA A 143 24.78 -11.55 19.80
C ALA A 143 23.64 -11.67 18.78
N LEU A 144 22.59 -12.43 19.10
CA LEU A 144 21.35 -12.50 18.32
C LEU A 144 20.73 -11.11 18.18
N ALA A 145 20.50 -10.42 19.31
CA ALA A 145 19.88 -9.10 19.30
C ALA A 145 20.69 -8.08 18.49
N GLN A 146 22.02 -8.09 18.62
CA GLN A 146 22.92 -7.24 17.83
C GLN A 146 22.85 -7.56 16.34
N ALA A 147 22.93 -8.84 15.95
CA ALA A 147 22.89 -9.22 14.54
C ALA A 147 21.56 -8.82 13.87
N CYS A 148 20.44 -9.00 14.58
CA CYS A 148 19.12 -8.59 14.07
C CYS A 148 19.00 -7.08 13.94
N LEU A 149 19.51 -6.34 14.93
CA LEU A 149 19.57 -4.89 14.91
C LEU A 149 20.36 -4.38 13.70
N GLU A 150 21.56 -4.94 13.45
CA GLU A 150 22.40 -4.59 12.30
C GLU A 150 21.72 -4.91 10.97
N GLN A 151 21.08 -6.08 10.86
CA GLN A 151 20.38 -6.49 9.65
C GLN A 151 19.25 -5.51 9.30
N ILE A 152 18.39 -5.18 10.27
CA ILE A 152 17.30 -4.22 10.05
C ILE A 152 17.86 -2.83 9.71
N CYS A 153 18.92 -2.39 10.40
CA CYS A 153 19.51 -1.09 10.12
C CYS A 153 20.09 -1.00 8.70
N ARG A 154 20.81 -2.04 8.25
CA ARG A 154 21.43 -2.06 6.92
C ARG A 154 20.43 -2.28 5.80
N SER A 155 19.52 -3.24 5.94
CA SER A 155 18.53 -3.59 4.91
C SER A 155 17.44 -2.54 4.75
N CYS A 156 17.08 -1.84 5.83
CA CYS A 156 16.01 -0.85 5.81
C CYS A 156 16.50 0.59 5.97
N GLU A 157 17.82 0.83 5.86
CA GLU A 157 18.46 2.15 5.93
C GLU A 157 18.08 2.97 7.18
N TRP A 158 18.21 2.35 8.35
CA TRP A 158 18.11 3.06 9.64
C TRP A 158 19.52 3.43 10.14
N HIS A 159 19.70 4.69 10.53
CA HIS A 159 21.01 5.25 10.90
C HIS A 159 21.39 5.02 12.35
N PHE A 160 20.42 4.64 13.17
CA PHE A 160 20.57 4.39 14.59
C PHE A 160 19.62 3.26 15.00
N GLY A 161 20.14 2.33 15.79
CA GLY A 161 19.38 1.25 16.39
C GLY A 161 19.88 0.93 17.80
N GLN A 162 18.99 0.57 18.71
CA GLN A 162 19.35 0.04 20.01
C GLN A 162 18.25 -0.85 20.58
N VAL A 163 18.62 -1.70 21.54
CA VAL A 163 17.70 -2.63 22.20
C VAL A 163 17.51 -2.23 23.66
N TRP A 164 16.27 -2.37 24.13
CA TRP A 164 15.84 -2.12 25.49
C TRP A 164 15.33 -3.41 26.11
N TYR A 165 15.68 -3.69 27.35
CA TYR A 165 15.22 -4.86 28.09
C TYR A 165 14.46 -4.43 29.34
N PRO A 166 13.32 -5.07 29.69
CA PRO A 166 12.72 -4.92 31.01
C PRO A 166 13.72 -5.35 32.09
N ASP A 167 13.67 -4.68 33.25
CA ASP A 167 14.31 -5.16 34.47
C ASP A 167 13.63 -6.42 35.02
N GLU A 168 14.23 -7.04 36.03
CA GLU A 168 13.67 -8.26 36.66
C GLU A 168 12.31 -8.02 37.32
N GLN A 169 12.00 -6.77 37.67
CA GLN A 169 10.74 -6.37 38.28
C GLN A 169 9.67 -5.93 37.26
N ASP A 170 10.00 -5.93 35.97
CA ASP A 170 9.12 -5.48 34.86
C ASP A 170 8.58 -4.04 35.08
N ALA A 171 9.37 -3.22 35.78
CA ALA A 171 9.06 -1.86 36.21
C ALA A 171 9.64 -0.79 35.28
N ALA A 172 10.83 -1.04 34.72
CA ALA A 172 11.48 -0.12 33.78
C ALA A 172 12.22 -0.84 32.64
N LEU A 173 12.36 -0.16 31.51
CA LEU A 173 13.26 -0.57 30.44
C LEU A 173 14.65 0.03 30.62
N HIS A 174 15.67 -0.81 30.45
CA HIS A 174 17.07 -0.44 30.43
C HIS A 174 17.67 -0.64 29.04
N CYS A 175 18.50 0.31 28.61
CA CYS A 175 19.18 0.19 27.33
C CYS A 175 20.29 -0.84 27.40
N SER A 176 20.30 -1.79 26.45
CA SER A 176 21.37 -2.78 26.28
C SER A 176 22.71 -2.07 26.09
N VAL A 177 23.76 -2.49 26.79
CA VAL A 177 25.14 -2.00 26.58
C VAL A 177 25.73 -2.58 25.28
N GLU A 178 25.37 -3.81 24.96
CA GLU A 178 25.97 -4.58 23.86
C GLU A 178 25.25 -4.38 22.53
N SER A 179 23.95 -4.12 22.56
CA SER A 179 23.10 -4.08 21.35
C SER A 179 22.89 -2.65 20.86
N PHE A 180 23.74 -2.22 19.93
CA PHE A 180 23.76 -0.87 19.37
C PHE A 180 24.24 -0.84 17.91
N PHE A 181 23.57 -0.01 17.11
CA PHE A 181 24.00 0.36 15.77
C PHE A 181 23.97 1.88 15.64
N GLY A 182 25.05 2.47 15.16
CA GLY A 182 25.08 3.89 14.84
C GLY A 182 26.48 4.44 14.63
N GLU A 183 26.52 5.60 14.01
CA GLU A 183 27.75 6.38 13.76
C GLU A 183 28.22 7.20 14.98
N PRO A 184 29.49 7.68 15.00
CA PRO A 184 30.04 8.52 16.07
C PRO A 184 29.19 9.75 16.42
N LYS A 185 28.49 10.34 15.44
CA LYS A 185 27.57 11.48 15.67
C LYS A 185 26.50 11.15 16.73
N HIS A 186 26.10 9.89 16.86
CA HIS A 186 25.06 9.45 17.80
C HIS A 186 25.57 9.18 19.23
N ALA A 187 26.87 9.36 19.50
CA ALA A 187 27.47 8.99 20.80
C ALA A 187 26.79 9.65 22.01
N GLN A 188 26.39 10.92 21.89
CA GLN A 188 25.69 11.63 22.97
C GLN A 188 24.31 11.02 23.24
N LEU A 189 23.53 10.76 22.19
CA LEU A 189 22.22 10.12 22.31
C LEU A 189 22.33 8.71 22.91
N ARG A 190 23.32 7.95 22.49
CA ARG A 190 23.63 6.62 23.03
C ARG A 190 23.99 6.69 24.52
N ALA A 191 24.87 7.61 24.92
CA ALA A 191 25.27 7.80 26.31
C ALA A 191 24.07 8.18 27.21
N LEU A 192 23.16 9.02 26.71
CA LEU A 192 21.92 9.36 27.41
C LEU A 192 20.99 8.15 27.51
N SER A 193 20.85 7.37 26.43
CA SER A 193 20.03 6.15 26.41
C SER A 193 20.49 5.14 27.47
N LEU A 194 21.80 4.92 27.60
CA LEU A 194 22.39 4.03 28.61
C LEU A 194 22.16 4.47 30.07
N ARG A 195 21.90 5.75 30.31
CA ARG A 195 21.64 6.32 31.66
C ARG A 195 20.16 6.55 31.95
N THR A 196 19.29 6.30 30.96
CA THR A 196 17.86 6.54 31.08
C THR A 196 17.15 5.24 31.43
N MET A 197 16.33 5.28 32.47
CA MET A 197 15.31 4.26 32.72
C MET A 197 14.00 4.76 32.12
N LEU A 198 13.36 3.94 31.29
CA LEU A 198 12.05 4.29 30.73
C LEU A 198 10.95 3.52 31.44
N MET A 199 10.01 4.23 32.03
CA MET A 199 8.79 3.62 32.56
C MET A 199 7.86 3.17 31.43
N ARG A 200 6.87 2.35 31.78
CA ARG A 200 5.79 1.96 30.86
C ARG A 200 5.12 3.20 30.25
N GLY A 201 4.98 3.21 28.92
CA GLY A 201 4.41 4.31 28.15
C GLY A 201 5.33 5.53 27.96
N GLN A 202 6.52 5.54 28.58
CA GLN A 202 7.46 6.66 28.47
C GLN A 202 8.35 6.53 27.24
N GLY A 203 8.29 7.55 26.37
CA GLY A 203 9.02 7.55 25.11
C GLY A 203 8.62 6.40 24.17
N LEU A 204 9.26 6.36 23.01
CA LEU A 204 8.91 5.40 21.97
C LEU A 204 9.05 3.92 22.41
N PRO A 205 10.13 3.51 23.11
CA PRO A 205 10.23 2.14 23.61
C PRO A 205 9.17 1.80 24.66
N GLY A 206 8.87 2.73 25.57
CA GLY A 206 7.84 2.52 26.60
C GLY A 206 6.43 2.39 26.01
N LEU A 207 6.14 3.11 24.92
CA LEU A 207 4.88 2.96 24.17
C LEU A 207 4.78 1.59 23.49
N ALA A 208 5.85 1.12 22.85
CA ALA A 208 5.88 -0.23 22.26
C ALA A 208 5.65 -1.31 23.32
N TRP A 209 6.23 -1.13 24.51
CA TRP A 209 6.11 -2.04 25.63
C TRP A 209 4.68 -2.15 26.17
N VAL A 210 3.97 -1.02 26.31
CA VAL A 210 2.57 -1.01 26.77
C VAL A 210 1.63 -1.54 25.70
N ASN A 211 1.82 -1.10 24.46
CA ASN A 211 0.90 -1.45 23.37
C ASN A 211 1.09 -2.88 22.86
N LYS A 212 2.22 -3.52 23.18
CA LYS A 212 2.63 -4.85 22.67
C LYS A 212 2.56 -4.93 21.14
N ARG A 213 2.86 -3.81 20.48
CA ARG A 213 2.80 -3.60 19.02
C ARG A 213 3.85 -2.60 18.58
N ALA A 214 4.16 -2.61 17.30
CA ALA A 214 5.05 -1.62 16.72
C ALA A 214 4.42 -0.22 16.78
N VAL A 215 5.23 0.77 17.12
CA VAL A 215 4.84 2.18 17.25
C VAL A 215 5.75 3.04 16.39
N TRP A 216 5.19 4.09 15.81
CA TRP A 216 5.88 5.01 14.89
C TRP A 216 5.61 6.45 15.29
N ILE A 217 6.62 7.32 15.18
CA ILE A 217 6.45 8.77 15.34
C ILE A 217 6.87 9.49 14.04
N SER A 218 5.92 10.22 13.45
CA SER A 218 6.15 11.18 12.38
C SER A 218 6.13 12.60 12.96
N GLN A 219 7.30 13.12 13.32
CA GLN A 219 7.62 14.54 13.61
C GLN A 219 6.74 15.43 14.52
N LYS A 220 5.68 14.96 15.17
CA LYS A 220 4.93 15.78 16.15
C LYS A 220 4.85 15.11 17.51
N VAL A 221 5.92 15.23 18.28
CA VAL A 221 5.85 15.16 19.75
C VAL A 221 5.79 16.61 20.23
N GLU A 222 4.59 17.19 20.20
CA GLU A 222 4.35 18.58 20.60
C GLU A 222 4.40 18.75 22.14
N ASP A 223 4.34 17.67 22.93
CA ASP A 223 4.31 17.73 24.40
C ASP A 223 5.27 16.73 25.08
N GLU A 224 6.59 16.95 24.95
CA GLU A 224 7.57 16.45 25.94
C GLU A 224 8.67 17.50 26.10
N ALA A 225 8.30 18.66 26.65
CA ALA A 225 9.29 19.55 27.20
C ALA A 225 10.04 18.80 28.33
N VAL A 226 11.37 18.80 28.28
CA VAL A 226 12.31 18.40 29.35
C VAL A 226 12.73 16.91 29.45
N LEU A 227 12.85 16.16 28.35
CA LEU A 227 13.63 14.90 28.35
C LEU A 227 14.97 15.06 27.60
N PRO A 228 16.14 14.95 28.29
CA PRO A 228 17.46 15.13 27.68
C PRO A 228 17.71 14.26 26.43
N ARG A 229 17.19 13.03 26.44
CA ARG A 229 17.30 12.10 25.31
C ARG A 229 16.53 12.58 24.06
N LEU A 230 15.31 13.11 24.24
CA LEU A 230 14.52 13.64 23.14
C LEU A 230 15.21 14.87 22.54
N GLN A 231 15.80 15.72 23.37
CA GLN A 231 16.57 16.88 22.91
C GLN A 231 17.81 16.45 22.10
N ALA A 232 18.54 15.42 22.56
CA ALA A 232 19.68 14.87 21.82
C ALA A 232 19.27 14.27 20.47
N ALA A 233 18.13 13.57 20.41
CA ALA A 233 17.59 13.07 19.15
C ALA A 233 17.21 14.22 18.19
N ARG A 234 16.62 15.31 18.70
CA ARG A 234 16.29 16.50 17.91
C ARG A 234 17.53 17.23 17.40
N SER A 235 18.59 17.36 18.20
CA SER A 235 19.85 17.99 17.76
C SER A 235 20.57 17.19 16.67
N LEU A 236 20.30 15.89 16.59
CA LEU A 236 20.80 15.02 15.51
C LEU A 236 19.93 15.07 14.24
N GLY A 237 18.86 15.87 14.25
CA GLY A 237 17.97 16.02 13.11
C GLY A 237 17.10 14.80 12.83
N ILE A 238 16.84 13.95 13.84
CA ILE A 238 15.97 12.76 13.69
C ILE A 238 14.56 13.19 13.25
N LYS A 239 14.07 12.57 12.17
CA LYS A 239 12.76 12.87 11.55
C LYS A 239 11.80 11.69 11.56
N ALA A 240 12.32 10.48 11.64
CA ALA A 240 11.53 9.26 11.73
C ALA A 240 12.07 8.38 12.84
N ALA A 241 11.15 7.72 13.56
CA ALA A 241 11.47 6.80 14.62
C ALA A 241 10.38 5.72 14.70
N PHE A 242 10.79 4.48 14.90
CA PHE A 242 9.88 3.40 15.25
C PHE A 242 10.48 2.48 16.30
N ALA A 243 9.62 1.80 17.05
CA ALA A 243 10.02 0.74 17.93
C ALA A 243 9.05 -0.43 17.83
N PHE A 244 9.54 -1.65 18.00
CA PHE A 244 8.70 -2.84 18.06
C PHE A 244 9.11 -3.74 19.25
N PRO A 245 8.15 -4.39 19.91
CA PRO A 245 8.45 -5.31 20.98
C PRO A 245 8.81 -6.70 20.44
N VAL A 246 9.76 -7.34 21.11
CA VAL A 246 10.04 -8.77 20.99
C VAL A 246 9.15 -9.48 22.00
N MET A 247 8.31 -10.39 21.52
CA MET A 247 7.22 -10.99 22.29
C MET A 247 7.46 -12.47 22.52
N LEU A 248 7.19 -12.96 23.73
CA LEU A 248 6.89 -14.37 23.97
C LEU A 248 5.52 -14.44 24.64
N ASP A 249 4.60 -15.17 24.03
CA ASP A 249 3.18 -15.15 24.41
C ASP A 249 2.64 -13.72 24.53
N ASP A 250 2.33 -13.27 25.75
CA ASP A 250 1.84 -11.91 26.04
C ASP A 250 2.88 -11.07 26.81
N GLU A 251 4.11 -11.55 26.96
CA GLU A 251 5.21 -10.86 27.65
C GLU A 251 6.17 -10.21 26.65
N VAL A 252 6.63 -9.00 27.00
CA VAL A 252 7.65 -8.27 26.21
C VAL A 252 9.02 -8.63 26.74
N LEU A 253 9.84 -9.31 25.95
CA LEU A 253 11.19 -9.73 26.35
C LEU A 253 12.24 -8.65 26.07
N ALA A 254 12.00 -7.82 25.07
CA ALA A 254 12.85 -6.71 24.65
C ALA A 254 12.04 -5.72 23.80
N VAL A 255 12.55 -4.52 23.61
CA VAL A 255 12.03 -3.54 22.65
C VAL A 255 13.17 -3.05 21.78
N PHE A 256 13.01 -3.16 20.47
CA PHE A 256 13.97 -2.63 19.50
C PHE A 256 13.52 -1.24 19.09
N GLU A 257 14.45 -0.29 19.06
CA GLU A 257 14.20 1.10 18.67
C GLU A 257 15.13 1.49 17.53
N PHE A 258 14.58 2.18 16.53
CA PHE A 258 15.32 2.65 15.37
C PHE A 258 14.97 4.11 15.06
N LEU A 259 15.98 4.88 14.66
CA LEU A 259 15.86 6.30 14.36
C LEU A 259 16.52 6.62 13.01
N SER A 260 15.97 7.61 12.31
CA SER A 260 16.53 8.12 11.06
C SER A 260 16.38 9.64 10.97
N ASP A 261 17.38 10.30 10.39
CA ASP A 261 17.41 11.72 10.02
C ASP A 261 16.69 11.99 8.67
N HIS A 262 16.25 10.93 7.99
CA HIS A 262 15.40 11.00 6.80
C HIS A 262 13.92 11.01 7.17
N THR A 263 13.13 11.80 6.44
CA THR A 263 11.67 11.77 6.55
C THR A 263 11.16 10.46 5.94
N ARG A 264 10.38 9.70 6.70
CA ARG A 264 9.79 8.43 6.26
C ARG A 264 8.32 8.40 6.64
N ALA A 265 7.49 7.80 5.79
CA ALA A 265 6.08 7.58 6.11
C ALA A 265 5.92 6.24 6.84
N PRO A 266 5.00 6.11 7.81
CA PRO A 266 4.68 4.83 8.42
C PRO A 266 4.01 3.92 7.39
N GLU A 267 4.75 2.93 6.90
CA GLU A 267 4.20 1.89 6.03
C GLU A 267 3.65 0.74 6.88
N ARG A 268 2.33 0.51 6.83
CA ARG A 268 1.67 -0.53 7.63
C ARG A 268 2.26 -1.93 7.36
N ALA A 269 2.54 -2.25 6.10
CA ALA A 269 3.13 -3.53 5.73
C ALA A 269 4.50 -3.76 6.38
N PHE A 270 5.31 -2.71 6.52
CA PHE A 270 6.60 -2.77 7.22
C PHE A 270 6.40 -3.00 8.72
N LEU A 271 5.49 -2.25 9.35
CA LEU A 271 5.18 -2.42 10.78
C LEU A 271 4.67 -3.84 11.09
N ASP A 272 3.77 -4.37 10.27
CA ASP A 272 3.27 -5.75 10.40
C ASP A 272 4.40 -6.78 10.26
N THR A 273 5.40 -6.49 9.41
CA THR A 273 6.56 -7.38 9.21
C THR A 273 7.49 -7.39 10.42
N VAL A 274 7.81 -6.22 10.99
CA VAL A 274 8.65 -6.14 12.20
C VAL A 274 7.95 -6.69 13.44
N GLU A 275 6.62 -6.64 13.52
CA GLU A 275 5.86 -7.33 14.59
C GLU A 275 5.97 -8.85 14.48
N LYS A 276 5.89 -9.41 13.27
CA LYS A 276 6.10 -10.85 13.05
C LYS A 276 7.54 -11.26 13.41
N LEU A 277 8.51 -10.44 13.02
CA LEU A 277 9.91 -10.60 13.42
C LEU A 277 10.06 -10.60 14.94
N GLY A 278 9.38 -9.69 15.65
CA GLY A 278 9.40 -9.63 17.11
C GLY A 278 8.97 -10.92 17.80
N ARG A 279 8.05 -11.69 17.21
CA ARG A 279 7.65 -13.00 17.74
C ARG A 279 8.69 -14.08 17.48
N ILE A 280 9.20 -14.17 16.25
CA ILE A 280 10.25 -15.14 15.86
C ILE A 280 11.52 -14.93 16.73
N LEU A 281 11.85 -13.66 16.98
CA LEU A 281 12.96 -13.29 17.85
C LEU A 281 12.72 -13.68 19.30
N GLY A 282 11.48 -13.62 19.80
CA GLY A 282 11.16 -13.98 21.18
C GLY A 282 11.49 -15.43 21.49
N ASP A 283 11.02 -16.35 20.64
CA ASP A 283 11.30 -17.79 20.75
C ASP A 283 12.81 -18.06 20.74
N SER A 284 13.52 -17.44 19.81
CA SER A 284 14.97 -17.60 19.66
C SER A 284 15.75 -17.03 20.86
N LEU A 285 15.30 -15.89 21.40
CA LEU A 285 15.95 -15.24 22.53
C LEU A 285 15.82 -16.09 23.81
N VAL A 286 14.65 -16.67 24.04
CA VAL A 286 14.40 -17.58 25.17
C VAL A 286 15.24 -18.84 25.03
N HIS A 287 15.29 -19.42 23.84
CA HIS A 287 16.14 -20.58 23.56
C HIS A 287 17.62 -20.29 23.92
N LYS A 288 18.18 -19.17 23.44
CA LYS A 288 19.57 -18.79 23.74
C LYS A 288 19.82 -18.47 25.22
N ARG A 289 18.85 -17.85 25.91
CA ARG A 289 18.93 -17.61 27.37
C ARG A 289 18.90 -18.92 28.15
N SER A 290 18.05 -19.88 27.76
CA SER A 290 17.97 -21.20 28.39
C SER A 290 19.26 -22.00 28.21
N GLU A 291 19.86 -21.99 27.02
CA GLU A 291 21.17 -22.63 26.79
C GLU A 291 22.27 -22.02 27.66
N ALA A 292 22.31 -20.69 27.77
CA ALA A 292 23.30 -19.99 28.58
C ALA A 292 23.14 -20.32 30.07
N ALA A 293 21.89 -20.41 30.56
CA ALA A 293 21.61 -20.80 31.94
C ALA A 293 22.06 -22.24 32.23
N LEU A 294 21.86 -23.17 31.29
CA LEU A 294 22.34 -24.54 31.41
C LEU A 294 23.87 -24.60 31.48
N ARG A 295 24.57 -23.95 30.53
CA ARG A 295 26.04 -23.88 30.51
C ARG A 295 26.59 -23.31 31.83
N ALA A 296 26.01 -22.22 32.31
CA ALA A 296 26.42 -21.58 33.57
C ALA A 296 26.15 -22.47 34.79
N SER A 297 25.12 -23.31 34.78
CA SER A 297 24.88 -24.29 35.84
C SER A 297 25.90 -25.43 35.79
N GLU A 298 26.22 -25.96 34.61
CA GLU A 298 27.19 -27.05 34.43
C GLU A 298 28.61 -26.65 34.84
N GLU A 299 29.05 -25.45 34.47
CA GLU A 299 30.36 -24.90 34.87
C GLU A 299 30.44 -24.72 36.40
N ARG A 300 29.35 -24.26 37.01
CA ARG A 300 29.24 -24.10 38.47
C ARG A 300 29.33 -25.46 39.16
N TRP A 301 28.68 -26.50 38.64
CA TRP A 301 28.82 -27.86 39.17
C TRP A 301 30.24 -28.39 39.01
N ARG A 302 30.86 -28.22 37.84
CA ARG A 302 32.23 -28.70 37.57
C ARG A 302 33.26 -28.08 38.53
N SER A 303 33.19 -26.77 38.75
CA SER A 303 34.09 -26.07 39.68
C SER A 303 33.92 -26.50 41.16
N VAL A 304 32.71 -26.90 41.58
CA VAL A 304 32.48 -27.45 42.92
C VAL A 304 33.15 -28.82 43.09
N PHE A 305 33.11 -29.68 42.06
CA PHE A 305 33.78 -30.99 42.11
C PHE A 305 35.31 -30.88 42.05
N GLU A 306 35.86 -29.98 41.24
CA GLU A 306 37.32 -29.79 41.10
C GLU A 306 37.96 -29.18 42.36
N ASN A 307 37.25 -28.34 43.11
CA ASN A 307 37.73 -27.77 44.38
C ASN A 307 37.50 -28.68 45.61
N SER A 308 36.91 -29.87 45.43
CA SER A 308 36.60 -30.82 46.51
C SER A 308 37.58 -32.01 46.59
N THR A 309 38.63 -32.00 45.76
CA THR A 309 39.76 -32.96 45.77
C THR A 309 41.06 -32.26 46.12
#